data_AF-K2E0A9-F1
#
_entry.id   AF-K2E0A9-F1
#
_cell.length_a   1.000
_cell.length_b   1.000
_cell.length_c   1.000
_cell.angle_alpha   90.00
_cell.angle_beta   90.00
_cell.angle_gamma   90.00
#
_symmetry.space_group_name_H-M   'P 1'
#
loop_
_entity.id
_entity.type
_entity.pdbx_description
1 polymer ?
#
loop_
_entity_poly.entity_id
_entity_poly.type
_entity_poly.pdbx_seq_one_letter_code
_entity_poly.pdbx_strand_id
1 'polypeptide(L)'
;MLLPASVANAVDYLKPPWWTGANGANCDDTNYYQATGVHSTILTTWNGVKVCGPLPGTDGDRAVTFSYSQSEEWEWQCTELVKRYLLMAFSKPSMGNTYGYQVVNNYANAYPDTFIAVPNDGSAHAFPKVGDLVSYGNESPGHTAIITAITVTDPTNGDATLSLIEQNLSPTGTTTETVDGWVIQDTVTGWLTPVWSIQTASNPGTYNNLSAITDIASNDIWAVGSSTGNVGGVYRTYPTAYRWNGQSWGSNAIGTNYLDNLLNGVSAISSTNAVAVGSSTSSIAFAMRYNGSWSSITVDRPGSQSPLMAVSSDPSSSETWAVGYYLQSGTYRPLLERYNGSNAFIKASDPLTVTGSVETRLFGVSVLSSNDAWAVGWYKDSSNNRHPITYHYDGTNWTYQTTPEPSGSIVLPQLLAVKAIASNNVWAVGSFAYSATPGQSEPLVMHWDGSSWTVDTAPAPLLHGGFFAIDAASAGTIYATGLTGSVGSSYPRPLVIRYNGTSWAEVSVPTNFSERFNGIAVTGSTAGDAIWAVGGKISSSTYNLIEQGSVR
;
A
#
# COMPACT_ATOMS: atom_id res chain seq x y z
N MET A 1 28.88 -12.09 13.72
CA MET A 1 29.33 -11.19 12.65
C MET A 1 28.13 -10.33 12.29
N LEU A 2 28.08 -9.12 12.85
CA LEU A 2 26.97 -8.18 12.70
C LEU A 2 27.00 -7.64 11.27
N LEU A 3 25.89 -7.76 10.53
CA LEU A 3 25.76 -7.15 9.21
C LEU A 3 25.61 -5.63 9.38
N PRO A 4 26.28 -4.81 8.55
CA PRO A 4 26.15 -3.36 8.57
C PRO A 4 24.75 -2.91 8.14
N ALA A 5 24.37 -1.71 8.61
CA ALA A 5 23.14 -1.02 8.26
C ALA A 5 22.89 -1.09 6.75
N SER A 6 21.74 -1.65 6.37
CA SER A 6 21.32 -1.77 4.97
C SER A 6 21.14 -0.38 4.39
N VAL A 7 22.06 0.02 3.52
CA VAL A 7 21.81 1.12 2.58
C VAL A 7 20.67 0.64 1.69
N ALA A 8 19.48 1.21 1.85
CA ALA A 8 18.38 1.01 0.93
C ALA A 8 18.91 1.37 -0.48
N ASN A 9 18.83 0.44 -1.43
CA ASN A 9 19.20 0.75 -2.81
C ASN A 9 18.36 1.93 -3.28
N ALA A 10 19.04 2.98 -3.74
CA ALA A 10 18.46 4.23 -4.17
C ALA A 10 17.41 4.00 -5.27
N VAL A 11 16.19 4.50 -5.05
CA VAL A 11 15.26 4.72 -6.15
C VAL A 11 15.62 6.04 -6.79
N ASP A 12 15.81 6.05 -8.10
CA ASP A 12 15.91 7.31 -8.85
C ASP A 12 14.51 7.89 -9.02
N TYR A 13 14.17 8.92 -8.25
CA TYR A 13 12.96 9.70 -8.52
C TYR A 13 13.08 10.34 -9.91
N LEU A 14 12.23 9.89 -10.84
CA LEU A 14 12.24 10.39 -12.22
C LEU A 14 11.77 11.84 -12.27
N LYS A 15 12.51 12.68 -12.99
CA LYS A 15 12.19 14.11 -13.14
C LYS A 15 10.83 14.31 -13.84
N PRO A 16 10.11 15.39 -13.53
CA PRO A 16 8.93 15.77 -14.31
C PRO A 16 9.27 15.97 -15.80
N PRO A 17 8.39 15.56 -16.74
CA PRO A 17 8.62 15.72 -18.17
C PRO A 17 8.82 17.17 -18.63
N TRP A 18 8.23 18.13 -17.93
CA TRP A 18 8.28 19.57 -18.24
C TRP A 18 9.55 20.28 -17.76
N TRP A 19 10.44 19.60 -17.03
CA TRP A 19 11.73 20.16 -16.61
C TRP A 19 12.77 19.95 -17.72
N THR A 20 13.17 21.04 -18.40
CA THR A 20 14.02 20.97 -19.62
C THR A 20 15.44 21.48 -19.36
N GLY A 21 16.44 20.89 -20.02
CA GLY A 21 17.83 21.32 -19.90
C GLY A 21 18.72 20.73 -21.00
N ALA A 22 19.58 21.54 -21.60
CA ALA A 22 20.64 21.05 -22.48
C ALA A 22 21.81 20.54 -21.62
N ASN A 23 22.48 19.47 -22.03
CA ASN A 23 23.69 18.91 -21.38
C ASN A 23 23.50 18.06 -20.09
N GLY A 24 22.29 17.58 -19.78
CA GLY A 24 22.06 16.66 -18.65
C GLY A 24 21.99 17.33 -17.26
N ALA A 25 22.10 18.67 -17.23
CA ALA A 25 21.75 19.49 -16.08
C ALA A 25 20.21 19.57 -15.98
N ASN A 26 19.66 18.87 -14.99
CA ASN A 26 18.21 18.65 -14.80
C ASN A 26 17.64 19.62 -13.73
N CYS A 27 17.97 20.91 -13.83
CA CYS A 27 17.57 21.97 -12.89
C CYS A 27 16.93 23.15 -13.66
N ASP A 28 15.94 22.86 -14.52
CA ASP A 28 15.36 23.77 -15.52
C ASP A 28 16.39 24.61 -16.32
N ASP A 29 17.56 24.02 -16.60
CA ASP A 29 18.72 24.70 -17.17
C ASP A 29 18.40 25.56 -18.40
N THR A 30 17.48 25.08 -19.25
CA THR A 30 17.08 25.81 -20.46
C THR A 30 16.47 27.16 -20.14
N ASN A 31 15.49 27.20 -19.22
CA ASN A 31 14.78 28.44 -18.86
C ASN A 31 15.71 29.34 -18.05
N TYR A 32 16.50 28.76 -17.14
CA TYR A 32 17.47 29.50 -16.35
C TYR A 32 18.55 30.15 -17.23
N TYR A 33 19.15 29.41 -18.17
CA TYR A 33 20.16 29.92 -19.10
C TYR A 33 19.58 31.01 -20.02
N GLN A 34 18.35 30.85 -20.52
CA GLN A 34 17.70 31.91 -21.30
C GLN A 34 17.54 33.21 -20.51
N ALA A 35 17.32 33.12 -19.20
CA ALA A 35 17.06 34.28 -18.34
C ALA A 35 18.32 34.93 -17.73
N THR A 36 19.42 34.18 -17.61
CA THR A 36 20.64 34.61 -16.90
C THR A 36 21.91 34.57 -17.75
N GLY A 37 21.94 33.74 -18.80
CA GLY A 37 23.14 33.43 -19.57
C GLY A 37 24.12 32.50 -18.85
N VAL A 38 23.73 31.90 -17.71
CA VAL A 38 24.54 30.99 -16.90
C VAL A 38 23.87 29.62 -16.84
N HIS A 39 24.67 28.55 -16.88
CA HIS A 39 24.17 27.18 -16.73
C HIS A 39 24.05 26.79 -15.26
N SER A 40 22.99 26.03 -14.96
CA SER A 40 22.69 25.43 -13.67
C SER A 40 23.77 24.43 -13.22
N THR A 41 24.07 24.38 -11.91
CA THR A 41 25.04 23.44 -11.32
C THR A 41 24.37 22.44 -10.39
N ILE A 42 24.72 21.15 -10.53
CA ILE A 42 24.31 20.09 -9.61
C ILE A 42 25.41 19.91 -8.57
N LEU A 43 25.09 20.10 -7.30
CA LEU A 43 26.04 19.92 -6.20
C LEU A 43 26.15 18.48 -5.74
N THR A 44 24.98 17.86 -5.58
CA THR A 44 24.87 16.49 -5.13
C THR A 44 23.57 15.89 -5.65
N THR A 45 23.47 14.58 -5.57
CA THR A 45 22.26 13.83 -5.92
C THR A 45 22.04 12.76 -4.88
N TRP A 46 20.82 12.69 -4.35
CA TRP A 46 20.40 11.65 -3.42
C TRP A 46 19.09 11.05 -3.93
N ASN A 47 19.07 9.74 -4.21
CA ASN A 47 17.88 9.04 -4.73
C ASN A 47 17.26 9.72 -5.97
N GLY A 48 18.08 10.21 -6.90
CA GLY A 48 17.60 10.98 -8.07
C GLY A 48 17.11 12.40 -7.76
N VAL A 49 16.96 12.79 -6.49
CA VAL A 49 16.75 14.19 -6.09
C VAL A 49 18.06 14.95 -6.28
N LYS A 50 18.07 15.87 -7.24
CA LYS A 50 19.25 16.66 -7.59
C LYS A 50 19.26 17.97 -6.84
N VAL A 51 20.27 18.21 -6.01
CA VAL A 51 20.44 19.50 -5.36
C VAL A 51 21.09 20.45 -6.35
N CYS A 52 20.34 21.47 -6.73
CA CYS A 52 20.80 22.51 -7.61
C CYS A 52 21.38 23.64 -6.73
N GLY A 53 22.66 23.96 -6.81
CA GLY A 53 23.21 25.19 -6.21
C GLY A 53 24.73 25.29 -6.26
N PRO A 54 25.34 26.18 -5.45
CA PRO A 54 24.91 27.57 -5.30
C PRO A 54 25.22 28.36 -6.60
N LEU A 55 24.65 29.56 -6.81
CA LEU A 55 25.23 30.81 -6.29
C LEU A 55 24.18 31.82 -5.76
N PRO A 56 23.93 31.88 -4.43
CA PRO A 56 23.28 33.02 -3.79
C PRO A 56 24.07 34.31 -4.01
N GLY A 57 23.39 35.37 -4.45
CA GLY A 57 23.89 36.75 -4.42
C GLY A 57 24.59 37.28 -5.68
N THR A 58 24.89 36.45 -6.69
CA THR A 58 25.46 36.93 -7.98
C THR A 58 24.46 36.94 -9.12
N ASP A 59 23.53 35.98 -9.16
CA ASP A 59 22.53 35.85 -10.23
C ASP A 59 21.14 35.85 -9.57
N GLY A 60 20.26 36.77 -9.96
CA GLY A 60 18.96 36.95 -9.29
C GLY A 60 18.09 35.69 -9.29
N ASP A 61 17.41 35.43 -8.17
CA ASP A 61 16.41 34.36 -8.03
C ASP A 61 15.40 34.39 -9.19
N ARG A 62 14.98 33.23 -9.70
CA ARG A 62 13.97 33.11 -10.76
C ARG A 62 12.81 32.24 -10.35
N ALA A 63 11.60 32.65 -10.71
CA ALA A 63 10.40 31.85 -10.53
C ALA A 63 10.39 30.64 -11.49
N VAL A 64 10.14 29.45 -10.97
CA VAL A 64 9.92 28.22 -11.72
C VAL A 64 8.60 27.59 -11.33
N THR A 65 7.89 27.07 -12.33
CA THR A 65 6.56 26.49 -12.15
C THR A 65 6.68 24.99 -11.91
N PHE A 66 6.27 24.54 -10.72
CA PHE A 66 6.45 23.15 -10.26
C PHE A 66 5.33 22.19 -10.66
N SER A 67 4.18 22.70 -11.07
CA SER A 67 3.01 21.88 -11.37
C SER A 67 2.12 22.54 -12.42
N TYR A 68 1.18 21.78 -12.98
CA TYR A 68 0.14 22.34 -13.86
C TYR A 68 -0.68 23.45 -13.15
N SER A 69 -0.74 23.43 -11.81
CA SER A 69 -1.31 24.47 -10.97
C SER A 69 -0.26 25.51 -10.54
N GLN A 70 0.13 26.38 -11.47
CA GLN A 70 0.63 27.78 -11.41
C GLN A 70 1.30 28.42 -10.15
N SER A 71 1.62 27.71 -9.05
CA SER A 71 2.42 28.30 -7.98
C SER A 71 3.88 28.33 -8.42
N GLU A 72 4.35 29.53 -8.76
CA GLU A 72 5.76 29.81 -8.96
C GLU A 72 6.51 29.69 -7.63
N GLU A 73 7.63 28.97 -7.64
CA GLU A 73 8.60 28.96 -6.54
C GLU A 73 9.92 29.48 -7.07
N TRP A 74 10.67 30.17 -6.23
CA TRP A 74 11.97 30.68 -6.64
C TRP A 74 12.97 29.52 -6.68
N GLU A 75 13.50 29.28 -7.86
CA GLU A 75 14.56 28.34 -8.13
C GLU A 75 15.76 28.61 -7.23
N TRP A 76 16.48 27.55 -6.87
CA TRP A 76 17.63 27.59 -5.97
C TRP A 76 17.30 27.84 -4.50
N GLN A 77 16.04 28.05 -4.10
CA GLN A 77 15.70 28.16 -2.68
C GLN A 77 15.63 26.80 -1.98
N CYS A 78 15.98 26.74 -0.70
CA CYS A 78 15.87 25.53 0.11
C CYS A 78 14.44 24.93 0.12
N THR A 79 13.42 25.76 -0.01
CA THR A 79 12.02 25.35 -0.13
C THR A 79 11.71 24.66 -1.46
N GLU A 80 12.43 25.00 -2.54
CA GLU A 80 12.27 24.38 -3.86
C GLU A 80 12.62 22.89 -3.82
N LEU A 81 13.81 22.55 -3.31
CA LEU A 81 14.27 21.17 -3.14
C LEU A 81 13.21 20.28 -2.48
N VAL A 82 12.69 20.74 -1.34
CA VAL A 82 11.75 19.95 -0.53
C VAL A 82 10.38 19.87 -1.19
N LYS A 83 9.87 20.96 -1.79
CA LYS A 83 8.57 20.96 -2.49
C LYS A 83 8.60 20.06 -3.72
N ARG A 84 9.71 20.04 -4.46
CA ARG A 84 9.93 19.10 -5.57
C ARG A 84 10.03 17.67 -5.08
N TYR A 85 10.77 17.42 -4.00
CA TYR A 85 10.80 16.10 -3.39
C TYR A 85 9.40 15.64 -2.99
N LEU A 86 8.58 16.49 -2.37
CA LEU A 86 7.20 16.18 -1.99
C LEU A 86 6.32 15.83 -3.20
N LEU A 87 6.50 16.52 -4.33
CA LEU A 87 5.81 16.19 -5.58
C LEU A 87 6.27 14.84 -6.15
N MET A 88 7.57 14.60 -6.24
CA MET A 88 8.11 13.37 -6.84
C MET A 88 7.88 12.15 -5.95
N ALA A 89 8.12 12.31 -4.65
CA ALA A 89 8.08 11.25 -3.64
C ALA A 89 6.66 10.95 -3.14
N PHE A 90 5.71 11.89 -3.24
CA PHE A 90 4.36 11.74 -2.67
C PHE A 90 3.23 12.27 -3.55
N SER A 91 3.54 12.82 -4.73
CA SER A 91 2.54 13.49 -5.59
C SER A 91 1.79 14.62 -4.89
N LYS A 92 2.43 15.29 -3.94
CA LYS A 92 1.84 16.46 -3.28
C LYS A 92 2.29 17.73 -4.00
N PRO A 93 1.35 18.55 -4.51
CA PRO A 93 1.69 19.76 -5.25
C PRO A 93 2.36 20.78 -4.33
N SER A 94 3.08 21.72 -4.95
CA SER A 94 3.67 22.84 -4.23
C SER A 94 2.61 23.71 -3.55
N MET A 95 2.94 24.25 -2.38
CA MET A 95 2.13 25.26 -1.69
C MET A 95 2.75 26.65 -1.86
N GLY A 96 2.07 27.50 -2.64
CA GLY A 96 2.49 28.90 -2.80
C GLY A 96 2.55 29.65 -1.47
N ASN A 97 3.44 30.64 -1.38
CA ASN A 97 3.67 31.47 -0.18
C ASN A 97 4.05 30.70 1.10
N THR A 98 4.58 29.48 0.96
CA THR A 98 5.11 28.72 2.11
C THR A 98 6.63 28.89 2.19
N TYR A 99 7.09 29.61 3.20
CA TYR A 99 8.51 29.81 3.53
C TYR A 99 9.12 28.59 4.23
N GLY A 100 10.44 28.55 4.36
CA GLY A 100 11.18 27.41 4.90
C GLY A 100 10.70 26.99 6.29
N TYR A 101 10.49 27.95 7.18
CA TYR A 101 10.01 27.69 8.54
C TYR A 101 8.57 27.11 8.61
N GLN A 102 7.80 27.22 7.52
CA GLN A 102 6.38 26.82 7.49
C GLN A 102 6.15 25.48 6.78
N VAL A 103 7.14 24.96 6.03
CA VAL A 103 6.94 23.76 5.18
C VAL A 103 6.42 22.58 5.99
N VAL A 104 7.05 22.25 7.12
CA VAL A 104 6.62 21.11 7.96
C VAL A 104 5.16 21.25 8.39
N ASN A 105 4.80 22.37 9.01
CA ASN A 105 3.44 22.54 9.54
C ASN A 105 2.39 22.66 8.43
N ASN A 106 2.68 23.39 7.35
CA ASN A 106 1.71 23.59 6.27
C ASN A 106 1.40 22.26 5.55
N TYR A 107 2.41 21.44 5.25
CA TYR A 107 2.19 20.14 4.59
C TYR A 107 1.52 19.13 5.50
N ALA A 108 1.85 19.08 6.80
CA ALA A 108 1.15 18.22 7.75
C ALA A 108 -0.34 18.59 7.88
N ASN A 109 -0.66 19.89 7.88
CA ASN A 109 -2.03 20.38 8.01
C ASN A 109 -2.86 20.19 6.74
N ALA A 110 -2.29 20.40 5.55
CA ALA A 110 -3.03 20.22 4.31
C ALA A 110 -3.13 18.75 3.87
N TYR A 111 -2.16 17.93 4.26
CA TYR A 111 -2.11 16.50 3.92
C TYR A 111 -1.98 15.63 5.17
N PRO A 112 -2.94 15.69 6.11
CA PRO A 112 -2.89 14.91 7.33
C PRO A 112 -2.91 13.42 7.00
N ASP A 113 -3.61 12.94 5.99
CA ASP A 113 -3.54 11.51 5.63
C ASP A 113 -2.19 11.11 4.97
N THR A 114 -1.21 11.99 4.87
CA THR A 114 0.11 11.71 4.30
C THR A 114 1.26 11.99 5.27
N PHE A 115 1.24 13.10 6.02
CA PHE A 115 2.40 13.56 6.79
C PHE A 115 2.07 14.03 8.20
N ILE A 116 2.89 13.63 9.18
CA ILE A 116 2.84 14.11 10.56
C ILE A 116 3.95 15.16 10.70
N ALA A 117 3.63 16.29 11.33
CA ALA A 117 4.65 17.19 11.86
C ALA A 117 5.04 16.70 13.27
N VAL A 118 6.32 16.38 13.45
CA VAL A 118 6.87 16.02 14.75
C VAL A 118 7.57 17.25 15.33
N PRO A 119 7.17 17.73 16.51
CA PRO A 119 7.83 18.86 17.15
C PRO A 119 9.26 18.48 17.57
N ASN A 120 10.20 19.41 17.39
CA ASN A 120 11.58 19.22 17.83
C ASN A 120 11.78 19.69 19.29
N ASP A 121 10.96 19.18 20.20
CA ASP A 121 10.99 19.52 21.64
C ASP A 121 11.41 18.32 22.52
N GLY A 122 11.83 17.21 21.89
CA GLY A 122 12.22 15.97 22.54
C GLY A 122 11.05 15.12 23.05
N SER A 123 9.81 15.63 23.02
CA SER A 123 8.65 14.92 23.58
C SER A 123 8.33 13.61 22.85
N ALA A 124 8.63 13.55 21.55
CA ALA A 124 8.39 12.39 20.70
C ALA A 124 9.26 11.18 21.04
N HIS A 125 10.40 11.36 21.72
CA HIS A 125 11.39 10.31 22.00
C HIS A 125 11.69 9.44 20.77
N ALA A 126 11.84 10.09 19.61
CA ALA A 126 12.02 9.44 18.32
C ALA A 126 13.04 10.20 17.49
N PHE A 127 13.88 9.45 16.78
CA PHE A 127 14.71 10.03 15.73
C PHE A 127 13.86 10.30 14.47
N PRO A 128 14.22 11.31 13.67
CA PRO A 128 13.68 11.42 12.32
C PRO A 128 14.05 10.19 11.49
N LYS A 129 13.52 10.10 10.27
CA LYS A 129 13.79 9.02 9.31
C LYS A 129 14.48 9.56 8.07
N VAL A 130 15.18 8.69 7.35
CA VAL A 130 15.70 9.01 6.03
C VAL A 130 14.53 9.38 5.10
N GLY A 131 14.60 10.54 4.45
CA GLY A 131 13.54 11.15 3.66
C GLY A 131 12.67 12.17 4.41
N ASP A 132 12.78 12.27 5.73
CA ASP A 132 12.08 13.31 6.49
C ASP A 132 12.62 14.69 6.15
N LEU A 133 11.74 15.69 6.25
CA LEU A 133 12.04 17.08 5.92
C LEU A 133 12.09 17.90 7.19
N VAL A 134 13.11 18.73 7.37
CA VAL A 134 13.21 19.64 8.52
C VAL A 134 12.90 21.07 8.10
N SER A 135 12.24 21.81 8.99
CA SER A 135 12.09 23.26 8.91
C SER A 135 12.97 23.93 9.98
N TYR A 136 13.59 25.03 9.60
CA TYR A 136 14.46 25.85 10.46
C TYR A 136 13.89 27.24 10.66
N GLY A 137 14.12 27.79 11.85
CA GLY A 137 13.72 29.13 12.27
C GLY A 137 12.22 29.24 12.54
N ASN A 138 11.80 30.37 13.12
CA ASN A 138 10.38 30.67 13.41
C ASN A 138 9.86 31.89 12.63
N GLU A 139 10.68 32.44 11.75
CA GLU A 139 10.41 33.67 11.02
C GLU A 139 10.90 33.58 9.57
N SER A 140 10.40 34.49 8.73
CA SER A 140 10.73 34.52 7.31
C SER A 140 12.21 34.89 7.07
N PRO A 141 12.89 34.22 6.11
CA PRO A 141 12.38 33.17 5.23
C PRO A 141 12.47 31.75 5.82
N GLY A 142 13.14 31.56 6.96
CA GLY A 142 13.47 30.23 7.50
C GLY A 142 14.34 29.41 6.55
N HIS A 143 14.45 28.12 6.79
CA HIS A 143 15.18 27.20 5.91
C HIS A 143 14.59 25.78 5.93
N THR A 144 14.94 24.94 4.94
CA THR A 144 14.53 23.53 4.88
C THR A 144 15.62 22.60 4.32
N ALA A 145 15.64 21.36 4.79
CA ALA A 145 16.56 20.32 4.31
C ALA A 145 15.89 18.94 4.31
N ILE A 146 16.48 17.98 3.58
CA ILE A 146 16.03 16.57 3.54
C ILE A 146 17.06 15.71 4.26
N ILE A 147 16.60 14.87 5.19
CA ILE A 147 17.47 13.92 5.90
C ILE A 147 17.78 12.75 4.98
N THR A 148 19.06 12.45 4.80
CA THR A 148 19.55 11.42 3.85
C THR A 148 20.21 10.22 4.53
N ALA A 149 20.71 10.39 5.75
CA ALA A 149 21.25 9.33 6.58
C ALA A 149 21.17 9.69 8.06
N ILE A 150 21.15 8.66 8.91
CA ILE A 150 21.09 8.79 10.37
C ILE A 150 22.06 7.80 10.96
N THR A 151 22.95 8.27 11.83
CA THR A 151 23.87 7.45 12.60
C THR A 151 23.55 7.64 14.08
N VAL A 152 22.83 6.68 14.66
CA VAL A 152 22.49 6.71 16.09
C VAL A 152 23.75 6.40 16.90
N THR A 153 24.13 7.33 17.76
CA THR A 153 25.33 7.22 18.61
C THR A 153 24.99 6.77 20.02
N ASP A 154 23.86 7.22 20.57
CA ASP A 154 23.33 6.76 21.85
C ASP A 154 21.78 6.65 21.79
N PRO A 155 21.23 5.46 21.56
CA PRO A 155 19.77 5.28 21.49
C PRO A 155 19.07 5.43 22.85
N THR A 156 19.80 5.42 23.97
CA THR A 156 19.21 5.55 25.31
C THR A 156 18.98 7.01 25.66
N ASN A 157 19.95 7.85 25.33
CA ASN A 157 19.89 9.29 25.59
C ASN A 157 19.30 10.09 24.42
N GLY A 158 19.16 9.47 23.25
CA GLY A 158 18.56 10.13 22.09
C GLY A 158 19.57 10.89 21.24
N ASP A 159 20.81 10.40 21.17
CA ASP A 159 21.89 11.08 20.45
C ASP A 159 22.15 10.44 19.09
N ALA A 160 22.33 11.27 18.07
CA ALA A 160 22.61 10.84 16.71
C ALA A 160 23.32 11.93 15.89
N THR A 161 23.85 11.54 14.74
CA THR A 161 24.26 12.46 13.68
C THR A 161 23.40 12.24 12.45
N LEU A 162 22.89 13.33 11.88
CA LEU A 162 22.09 13.34 10.66
C LEU A 162 22.96 13.84 9.50
N SER A 163 22.83 13.22 8.33
CA SER A 163 23.33 13.78 7.06
C SER A 163 22.15 14.31 6.28
N LEU A 164 22.25 15.52 5.73
CA LEU A 164 21.16 16.18 5.03
C LEU A 164 21.61 16.72 3.67
N ILE A 165 20.64 16.89 2.78
CA ILE A 165 20.80 17.67 1.56
C ILE A 165 19.97 18.95 1.64
N GLU A 166 20.53 20.04 1.11
CA GLU A 166 19.96 21.38 1.17
C GLU A 166 20.48 22.26 0.04
N GLN A 167 19.81 23.38 -0.22
CA GLN A 167 20.27 24.42 -1.16
C GLN A 167 20.67 25.69 -0.39
N ASN A 168 21.56 26.51 -0.95
CA ASN A 168 21.99 27.85 -0.49
C ASN A 168 22.87 27.98 0.75
N LEU A 169 22.93 27.02 1.67
CA LEU A 169 23.80 27.14 2.85
C LEU A 169 25.11 26.36 2.71
N SER A 170 25.18 25.37 1.81
CA SER A 170 26.34 24.52 1.60
C SER A 170 26.88 24.58 0.16
N PRO A 171 28.20 24.78 -0.04
CA PRO A 171 28.85 24.69 -1.36
C PRO A 171 28.75 23.32 -2.02
N THR A 172 28.49 22.25 -1.26
CA THR A 172 28.37 20.87 -1.75
C THR A 172 26.94 20.37 -1.75
N GLY A 173 25.98 21.18 -1.31
CA GLY A 173 24.57 20.81 -1.22
C GLY A 173 24.29 19.75 -0.15
N THR A 174 25.25 19.55 0.75
CA THR A 174 25.16 18.59 1.86
C THR A 174 25.55 19.29 3.16
N THR A 175 24.89 18.93 4.25
CA THR A 175 25.18 19.40 5.61
C THR A 175 24.99 18.26 6.62
N THR A 176 25.38 18.49 7.87
CA THR A 176 25.21 17.54 8.97
C THR A 176 24.59 18.24 10.17
N GLU A 177 23.64 17.58 10.81
CA GLU A 177 23.07 18.03 12.08
C GLU A 177 23.37 17.02 13.20
N THR A 178 23.37 17.51 14.43
CA THR A 178 23.48 16.66 15.61
C THR A 178 22.12 16.54 16.28
N VAL A 179 21.84 15.38 16.86
CA VAL A 179 20.73 15.18 17.79
C VAL A 179 21.35 14.95 19.16
N ASP A 180 20.91 15.73 20.14
CA ASP A 180 21.33 15.63 21.54
C ASP A 180 20.06 15.60 22.39
N GLY A 181 19.88 14.54 23.18
CA GLY A 181 18.73 14.45 24.08
C GLY A 181 17.38 14.41 23.35
N TRP A 182 17.29 13.71 22.21
CA TRP A 182 16.10 13.64 21.33
C TRP A 182 15.75 14.95 20.59
N VAL A 183 16.62 15.96 20.65
CA VAL A 183 16.41 17.26 20.00
C VAL A 183 17.46 17.45 18.91
N ILE A 184 16.99 17.65 17.68
CA ILE A 184 17.84 18.07 16.55
C ILE A 184 18.35 19.47 16.88
N GLN A 185 19.65 19.68 16.83
CA GLN A 185 20.28 20.96 17.16
C GLN A 185 20.04 22.02 16.08
N ASP A 186 20.67 23.19 16.27
CA ASP A 186 20.42 24.40 15.49
C ASP A 186 18.97 24.93 15.68
N THR A 187 18.48 25.71 14.74
CA THR A 187 17.16 26.36 14.75
C THR A 187 16.06 25.46 14.20
N VAL A 188 16.25 24.14 14.14
CA VAL A 188 15.24 23.18 13.67
C VAL A 188 14.01 23.23 14.57
N THR A 189 12.84 23.49 13.99
CA THR A 189 11.58 23.62 14.74
C THR A 189 10.79 22.32 14.79
N GLY A 190 11.05 21.41 13.86
CA GLY A 190 10.32 20.16 13.70
C GLY A 190 10.67 19.51 12.39
N TRP A 191 10.17 18.29 12.21
CA TRP A 191 10.31 17.56 10.96
C TRP A 191 8.98 16.98 10.48
N LEU A 192 8.86 16.88 9.16
CA LEU A 192 7.75 16.27 8.47
C LEU A 192 8.11 14.82 8.18
N THR A 193 7.30 13.89 8.67
CA THR A 193 7.49 12.46 8.43
C THR A 193 6.25 11.83 7.79
N PRO A 194 6.39 10.92 6.80
CA PRO A 194 5.26 10.19 6.24
C PRO A 194 4.56 9.31 7.28
N VAL A 195 3.24 9.14 7.13
CA VAL A 195 2.47 8.19 7.97
C VAL A 195 2.80 6.74 7.69
N TRP A 196 3.35 6.45 6.51
CA TRP A 196 3.78 5.12 6.08
C TRP A 196 5.28 4.96 6.20
N SER A 197 5.70 3.76 6.62
CA SER A 197 7.08 3.36 6.74
C SER A 197 7.27 1.90 6.32
N ILE A 198 8.42 1.65 5.75
CA ILE A 198 8.83 0.32 5.27
C ILE A 198 9.13 -0.59 6.43
N GLN A 199 8.60 -1.82 6.37
CA GLN A 199 8.94 -2.89 7.30
C GLN A 199 9.53 -4.07 6.53
N THR A 200 10.69 -4.54 6.98
CA THR A 200 11.40 -5.63 6.30
C THR A 200 11.03 -6.98 6.91
N ALA A 201 10.64 -7.92 6.05
CA ALA A 201 10.52 -9.32 6.41
C ALA A 201 11.83 -10.07 6.11
N SER A 202 12.17 -11.07 6.91
CA SER A 202 13.31 -11.95 6.67
C SER A 202 13.13 -12.73 5.35
N ASN A 203 13.91 -12.42 4.31
CA ASN A 203 13.66 -12.84 2.93
C ASN A 203 14.12 -14.29 2.59
N PRO A 204 13.24 -15.24 2.22
CA PRO A 204 13.64 -16.61 1.87
C PRO A 204 13.90 -16.86 0.36
N GLY A 205 13.64 -15.91 -0.56
CA GLY A 205 13.77 -16.16 -2.01
C GLY A 205 13.94 -14.95 -2.94
N THR A 206 14.04 -15.21 -4.26
CA THR A 206 14.40 -14.19 -5.27
C THR A 206 13.20 -13.44 -5.84
N TYR A 207 12.02 -14.07 -5.87
CA TYR A 207 10.76 -13.45 -6.28
C TYR A 207 9.69 -13.67 -5.21
N ASN A 208 9.39 -12.65 -4.42
CA ASN A 208 8.39 -12.75 -3.37
C ASN A 208 7.15 -11.92 -3.72
N ASN A 209 5.98 -12.46 -3.43
CA ASN A 209 4.72 -11.74 -3.53
C ASN A 209 3.86 -12.13 -2.32
N LEU A 210 3.64 -11.19 -1.40
CA LEU A 210 2.67 -11.36 -0.34
C LEU A 210 1.28 -11.05 -0.90
N SER A 211 0.39 -12.03 -0.82
CA SER A 211 -0.95 -11.95 -1.41
C SER A 211 -1.98 -11.44 -0.43
N ALA A 212 -1.81 -11.72 0.87
CA ALA A 212 -2.77 -11.35 1.90
C ALA A 212 -2.09 -11.09 3.24
N ILE A 213 -2.76 -10.27 4.04
CA ILE A 213 -2.40 -9.94 5.41
C ILE A 213 -3.68 -9.90 6.26
N THR A 214 -3.57 -10.28 7.53
CA THR A 214 -4.64 -10.19 8.52
C THR A 214 -4.02 -9.85 9.86
N ASP A 215 -4.70 -9.02 10.64
CA ASP A 215 -4.34 -8.68 11.99
C ASP A 215 -5.24 -9.39 13.01
N ILE A 216 -4.68 -9.62 14.20
CA ILE A 216 -5.41 -10.04 15.39
C ILE A 216 -5.34 -8.91 16.43
N ALA A 217 -4.18 -8.26 16.51
CA ALA A 217 -3.89 -7.10 17.34
C ALA A 217 -2.71 -6.33 16.73
N SER A 218 -2.43 -5.12 17.23
CA SER A 218 -1.31 -4.28 16.77
C SER A 218 0.08 -4.95 16.87
N ASN A 219 0.19 -6.00 17.68
CA ASN A 219 1.40 -6.79 17.88
C ASN A 219 1.30 -8.25 17.38
N ASP A 220 0.23 -8.64 16.69
CA ASP A 220 0.07 -10.00 16.16
C ASP A 220 -0.63 -9.98 14.81
N ILE A 221 0.18 -10.10 13.76
CA ILE A 221 -0.24 -9.89 12.37
C ILE A 221 0.39 -10.96 11.51
N TRP A 222 -0.38 -11.48 10.57
CA TRP A 222 0.00 -12.58 9.70
C TRP A 222 -0.03 -12.13 8.26
N ALA A 223 1.04 -12.38 7.53
CA ALA A 223 1.09 -12.17 6.09
C ALA A 223 1.48 -13.46 5.38
N VAL A 224 0.81 -13.76 4.27
CA VAL A 224 1.07 -14.95 3.46
C VAL A 224 1.21 -14.61 1.99
N GLY A 225 1.85 -15.50 1.25
CA GLY A 225 1.93 -15.40 -0.18
C GLY A 225 2.74 -16.53 -0.79
N SER A 226 3.58 -16.17 -1.75
CA SER A 226 4.48 -17.10 -2.40
C SER A 226 5.86 -16.50 -2.59
N SER A 227 6.83 -17.40 -2.71
CA SER A 227 8.16 -17.10 -3.19
C SER A 227 8.54 -18.06 -4.30
N THR A 228 9.34 -17.60 -5.25
CA THR A 228 9.99 -18.45 -6.24
C THR A 228 11.49 -18.32 -6.10
N GLY A 229 12.17 -19.47 -6.00
CA GLY A 229 13.61 -19.53 -5.78
C GLY A 229 14.17 -20.89 -6.12
N ASN A 230 15.51 -20.99 -6.10
CA ASN A 230 16.22 -22.24 -6.31
C ASN A 230 16.12 -23.10 -5.03
N VAL A 231 15.43 -24.24 -5.14
CA VAL A 231 15.31 -25.25 -4.08
C VAL A 231 15.94 -26.55 -4.59
N GLY A 232 17.11 -26.89 -4.05
CA GLY A 232 17.80 -28.13 -4.43
C GLY A 232 18.25 -28.19 -5.89
N GLY A 233 18.58 -27.05 -6.51
CA GLY A 233 19.02 -26.96 -7.91
C GLY A 233 17.89 -26.68 -8.91
N VAL A 234 16.63 -26.64 -8.46
CA VAL A 234 15.46 -26.43 -9.32
C VAL A 234 14.70 -25.18 -8.88
N TYR A 235 14.33 -24.34 -9.84
CA TYR A 235 13.54 -23.15 -9.57
C TYR A 235 12.07 -23.52 -9.33
N ARG A 236 11.56 -23.29 -8.13
CA ARG A 236 10.20 -23.69 -7.73
C ARG A 236 9.50 -22.58 -6.97
N THR A 237 8.19 -22.53 -7.12
CA THR A 237 7.31 -21.68 -6.32
C THR A 237 6.94 -22.41 -5.04
N TYR A 238 6.88 -21.70 -3.92
CA TYR A 238 6.50 -22.27 -2.64
C TYR A 238 5.76 -21.24 -1.77
N PRO A 239 4.85 -21.69 -0.91
CA PRO A 239 4.09 -20.80 -0.06
C PRO A 239 4.98 -20.20 1.03
N THR A 240 4.72 -18.95 1.40
CA THR A 240 5.43 -18.25 2.47
C THR A 240 4.45 -17.67 3.48
N ALA A 241 4.88 -17.62 4.74
CA ALA A 241 4.13 -17.01 5.84
C ALA A 241 5.09 -16.26 6.76
N TYR A 242 4.65 -15.09 7.22
CA TYR A 242 5.37 -14.22 8.14
C TYR A 242 4.44 -13.79 9.26
N ARG A 243 5.03 -13.52 10.43
CA ARG A 243 4.29 -13.06 11.59
C ARG A 243 4.98 -11.87 12.25
N TRP A 244 4.24 -10.80 12.47
CA TRP A 244 4.64 -9.68 13.31
C TRP A 244 4.37 -10.02 14.78
N ASN A 245 5.33 -9.76 15.66
CA ASN A 245 5.22 -10.00 17.09
C ASN A 245 5.17 -8.71 17.94
N GLY A 246 5.00 -7.55 17.30
CA GLY A 246 5.08 -6.23 17.95
C GLY A 246 6.43 -5.53 17.78
N GLN A 247 7.46 -6.25 17.33
CA GLN A 247 8.83 -5.69 17.18
C GLN A 247 9.43 -5.96 15.80
N SER A 248 9.23 -7.17 15.26
CA SER A 248 9.78 -7.54 13.96
C SER A 248 8.93 -8.60 13.27
N TRP A 249 9.06 -8.65 11.94
CA TRP A 249 8.50 -9.73 11.13
C TRP A 249 9.42 -10.95 11.20
N GLY A 250 8.94 -12.02 11.83
CA GLY A 250 9.60 -13.32 11.83
C GLY A 250 9.11 -14.21 10.69
N SER A 251 10.01 -15.00 10.10
CA SER A 251 9.61 -16.09 9.21
C SER A 251 8.83 -17.14 9.98
N ASN A 252 7.69 -17.56 9.42
CA ASN A 252 6.88 -18.64 9.96
C ASN A 252 6.88 -19.79 8.94
N ALA A 253 8.01 -20.51 8.89
CA ALA A 253 8.36 -21.37 7.77
C ALA A 253 7.31 -22.45 7.49
N ILE A 254 7.00 -22.61 6.20
CA ILE A 254 6.20 -23.71 5.67
C ILE A 254 7.15 -24.77 5.12
N GLY A 255 6.87 -26.05 5.41
CA GLY A 255 7.73 -27.16 5.02
C GLY A 255 7.95 -27.29 3.51
N THR A 256 9.11 -27.79 3.11
CA THR A 256 9.50 -28.00 1.70
C THR A 256 8.71 -29.12 1.01
N ASN A 257 7.84 -29.82 1.72
CA ASN A 257 6.89 -30.77 1.16
C ASN A 257 5.70 -30.09 0.45
N TYR A 258 5.57 -28.75 0.55
CA TYR A 258 4.49 -27.98 -0.07
C TYR A 258 4.96 -27.15 -1.29
N LEU A 259 6.05 -27.56 -1.94
CA LEU A 259 6.49 -26.95 -3.21
C LEU A 259 5.37 -26.96 -4.24
N ASP A 260 5.45 -26.02 -5.18
CA ASP A 260 4.51 -25.80 -6.27
C ASP A 260 3.10 -25.40 -5.78
N ASN A 261 3.01 -24.78 -4.60
CA ASN A 261 1.81 -24.14 -4.06
C ASN A 261 2.04 -22.65 -3.76
N LEU A 262 0.95 -21.90 -3.72
CA LEU A 262 0.91 -20.47 -3.36
C LEU A 262 -0.29 -20.20 -2.46
N LEU A 263 -0.18 -19.19 -1.59
CA LEU A 263 -1.25 -18.73 -0.72
C LEU A 263 -1.84 -17.42 -1.26
N ASN A 264 -3.17 -17.37 -1.33
CA ASN A 264 -3.96 -16.23 -1.81
C ASN A 264 -4.62 -15.46 -0.66
N GLY A 265 -5.04 -16.16 0.40
CA GLY A 265 -5.72 -15.56 1.55
C GLY A 265 -5.24 -16.12 2.88
N VAL A 266 -5.32 -15.33 3.94
CA VAL A 266 -5.08 -15.73 5.33
C VAL A 266 -6.13 -15.11 6.24
N SER A 267 -6.56 -15.87 7.24
CA SER A 267 -7.38 -15.39 8.34
C SER A 267 -6.82 -15.98 9.63
N ALA A 268 -6.68 -15.15 10.66
CA ALA A 268 -6.19 -15.59 11.96
C ALA A 268 -7.11 -15.05 13.06
N ILE A 269 -7.40 -15.91 14.04
CA ILE A 269 -8.24 -15.57 15.19
C ILE A 269 -7.44 -15.60 16.50
N SER A 270 -6.22 -16.12 16.47
CA SER A 270 -5.26 -16.08 17.56
C SER A 270 -3.84 -16.34 17.05
N SER A 271 -2.86 -16.06 17.90
CA SER A 271 -1.44 -16.36 17.72
C SER A 271 -1.12 -17.81 17.32
N THR A 272 -2.03 -18.74 17.60
CA THR A 272 -1.88 -20.18 17.37
C THR A 272 -3.02 -20.74 16.53
N ASN A 273 -3.84 -19.92 15.90
CA ASN A 273 -4.90 -20.40 15.02
C ASN A 273 -5.06 -19.46 13.82
N ALA A 274 -4.43 -19.86 12.73
CA ALA A 274 -4.55 -19.22 11.43
C ALA A 274 -4.91 -20.25 10.37
N VAL A 275 -5.69 -19.84 9.39
CA VAL A 275 -6.03 -20.62 8.20
C VAL A 275 -5.61 -19.82 6.99
N ALA A 276 -4.88 -20.47 6.09
CA ALA A 276 -4.48 -19.90 4.81
C ALA A 276 -4.99 -20.77 3.67
N VAL A 277 -5.41 -20.13 2.58
CA VAL A 277 -5.92 -20.81 1.38
C VAL A 277 -5.23 -20.29 0.14
N GLY A 278 -5.22 -21.09 -0.91
CA GLY A 278 -4.67 -20.73 -2.19
C GLY A 278 -4.82 -21.85 -3.20
N SER A 279 -3.77 -22.07 -3.99
CA SER A 279 -3.77 -23.13 -4.99
C SER A 279 -2.38 -23.69 -5.25
N SER A 280 -2.34 -24.84 -5.92
CA SER A 280 -1.13 -25.26 -6.62
C SER A 280 -0.85 -24.34 -7.81
N THR A 281 0.36 -24.43 -8.39
CA THR A 281 0.71 -23.79 -9.67
C THR A 281 -0.13 -24.29 -10.85
N SER A 282 -0.85 -25.41 -10.68
CA SER A 282 -1.83 -25.94 -11.63
C SER A 282 -3.28 -25.52 -11.30
N SER A 283 -3.46 -24.50 -10.44
CA SER A 283 -4.76 -23.95 -10.04
C SER A 283 -5.69 -24.94 -9.33
N ILE A 284 -5.15 -25.86 -8.53
CA ILE A 284 -5.95 -26.79 -7.72
C ILE A 284 -6.01 -26.30 -6.28
N ALA A 285 -7.17 -26.40 -5.61
CA ALA A 285 -7.36 -25.95 -4.23
C ALA A 285 -6.27 -26.47 -3.28
N PHE A 286 -5.76 -25.55 -2.47
CA PHE A 286 -4.80 -25.79 -1.40
C PHE A 286 -5.19 -24.98 -0.16
N ALA A 287 -5.11 -25.60 1.02
CA ALA A 287 -5.35 -24.92 2.29
C ALA A 287 -4.42 -25.45 3.39
N MET A 288 -4.12 -24.60 4.35
CA MET A 288 -3.26 -24.91 5.47
C MET A 288 -3.81 -24.31 6.76
N ARG A 289 -3.52 -24.97 7.89
CA ARG A 289 -3.79 -24.48 9.24
C ARG A 289 -2.48 -24.32 9.99
N TYR A 290 -2.40 -23.25 10.78
CA TYR A 290 -1.37 -23.05 11.78
C TYR A 290 -1.92 -23.37 13.17
N ASN A 291 -1.27 -24.28 13.89
CA ASN A 291 -1.54 -24.61 15.30
C ASN A 291 -0.25 -24.74 16.13
N GLY A 292 0.71 -23.85 15.86
CA GLY A 292 2.11 -23.95 16.31
C GLY A 292 3.05 -24.37 15.17
N SER A 293 2.52 -25.09 14.18
CA SER A 293 3.19 -25.35 12.90
C SER A 293 2.16 -25.39 11.77
N TRP A 294 2.59 -25.11 10.54
CA TRP A 294 1.73 -25.21 9.35
C TRP A 294 1.52 -26.66 8.92
N SER A 295 0.26 -27.04 8.73
CA SER A 295 -0.14 -28.35 8.20
C SER A 295 -1.26 -28.21 7.17
N SER A 296 -1.31 -29.09 6.18
CA SER A 296 -2.36 -29.05 5.15
C SER A 296 -3.74 -29.41 5.70
N ILE A 297 -4.77 -28.70 5.24
CA ILE A 297 -6.18 -29.04 5.42
C ILE A 297 -6.67 -29.71 4.15
N THR A 298 -7.52 -30.73 4.27
CA THR A 298 -8.17 -31.33 3.09
C THR A 298 -9.18 -30.34 2.51
N VAL A 299 -9.25 -30.23 1.19
CA VAL A 299 -10.19 -29.34 0.48
C VAL A 299 -10.84 -30.11 -0.65
N ASP A 300 -12.10 -29.80 -0.94
CA ASP A 300 -12.73 -30.29 -2.16
C ASP A 300 -12.01 -29.71 -3.39
N ARG A 301 -11.89 -30.52 -4.44
CA ARG A 301 -11.18 -30.18 -5.69
C ARG A 301 -12.08 -30.47 -6.87
N PRO A 302 -13.22 -29.77 -6.97
CA PRO A 302 -14.14 -29.99 -8.08
C PRO A 302 -13.48 -29.53 -9.38
N GLY A 303 -13.69 -30.31 -10.45
CA GLY A 303 -13.24 -29.95 -11.79
C GLY A 303 -11.72 -30.03 -12.00
N SER A 304 -11.26 -29.44 -13.12
CA SER A 304 -9.84 -29.44 -13.50
C SER A 304 -9.05 -28.25 -12.94
N GLN A 305 -9.74 -27.25 -12.40
CA GLN A 305 -9.20 -26.08 -11.70
C GLN A 305 -10.15 -25.72 -10.58
N SER A 306 -9.64 -25.32 -9.42
CA SER A 306 -10.39 -25.00 -8.20
C SER A 306 -9.63 -24.05 -7.26
N PRO A 307 -9.05 -22.92 -7.72
CA PRO A 307 -8.32 -22.05 -6.81
C PRO A 307 -9.24 -21.45 -5.73
N LEU A 308 -8.75 -21.44 -4.49
CA LEU A 308 -9.34 -20.65 -3.41
C LEU A 308 -8.66 -19.28 -3.38
N MET A 309 -9.46 -18.22 -3.36
CA MET A 309 -9.02 -16.83 -3.54
C MET A 309 -8.96 -16.06 -2.22
N ALA A 310 -9.90 -16.29 -1.31
CA ALA A 310 -9.95 -15.63 0.00
C ALA A 310 -10.48 -16.56 1.08
N VAL A 311 -10.17 -16.21 2.33
CA VAL A 311 -10.61 -16.93 3.53
C VAL A 311 -10.90 -15.94 4.65
N SER A 312 -11.93 -16.21 5.44
CA SER A 312 -12.29 -15.40 6.62
C SER A 312 -12.89 -16.31 7.69
N SER A 313 -12.57 -16.03 8.95
CA SER A 313 -12.98 -16.85 10.09
C SER A 313 -13.77 -16.03 11.10
N ASP A 314 -14.81 -16.63 11.65
CA ASP A 314 -15.50 -16.11 12.82
C ASP A 314 -14.56 -16.19 14.05
N PRO A 315 -14.24 -15.06 14.69
CA PRO A 315 -13.36 -15.03 15.85
C PRO A 315 -13.92 -15.78 17.06
N SER A 316 -15.24 -15.98 17.14
CA SER A 316 -15.91 -16.62 18.27
C SER A 316 -16.01 -18.14 18.11
N SER A 317 -16.45 -18.62 16.94
CA SER A 317 -16.70 -20.05 16.70
C SER A 317 -15.53 -20.77 16.03
N SER A 318 -14.54 -20.03 15.50
CA SER A 318 -13.50 -20.55 14.58
C SER A 318 -14.06 -21.14 13.28
N GLU A 319 -15.34 -20.89 12.97
CA GLU A 319 -15.91 -21.26 11.69
C GLU A 319 -15.29 -20.41 10.59
N THR A 320 -14.77 -21.07 9.57
CA THR A 320 -14.03 -20.42 8.49
C THR A 320 -14.72 -20.67 7.16
N TRP A 321 -14.90 -19.61 6.39
CA TRP A 321 -15.34 -19.67 5.01
C TRP A 321 -14.18 -19.36 4.07
N ALA A 322 -14.05 -20.15 3.01
CA ALA A 322 -13.16 -19.87 1.90
C ALA A 322 -13.95 -19.81 0.60
N VAL A 323 -13.57 -18.89 -0.29
CA VAL A 323 -14.24 -18.70 -1.58
C VAL A 323 -13.28 -18.76 -2.74
N GLY A 324 -13.80 -19.12 -3.90
CA GLY A 324 -13.05 -19.14 -5.14
C GLY A 324 -13.95 -19.51 -6.31
N TYR A 325 -13.41 -20.29 -7.22
CA TYR A 325 -14.15 -20.80 -8.36
C TYR A 325 -13.56 -22.12 -8.85
N TYR A 326 -14.34 -22.86 -9.63
CA TYR A 326 -13.88 -24.11 -10.22
C TYR A 326 -14.33 -24.28 -11.68
N LEU A 327 -13.53 -24.98 -12.47
CA LEU A 327 -13.80 -25.24 -13.88
C LEU A 327 -14.49 -26.59 -14.06
N GLN A 328 -15.76 -26.57 -14.49
CA GLN A 328 -16.54 -27.77 -14.76
C GLN A 328 -17.16 -27.70 -16.15
N SER A 329 -16.85 -28.69 -16.98
CA SER A 329 -17.38 -28.81 -18.35
C SER A 329 -17.18 -27.54 -19.20
N GLY A 330 -16.05 -26.85 -19.03
CA GLY A 330 -15.72 -25.62 -19.76
C GLY A 330 -16.25 -24.32 -19.15
N THR A 331 -17.01 -24.39 -18.05
CA THR A 331 -17.62 -23.23 -17.39
C THR A 331 -17.03 -23.04 -15.98
N TYR A 332 -16.69 -21.80 -15.63
CA TYR A 332 -16.31 -21.47 -14.25
C TYR A 332 -17.55 -21.23 -13.37
N ARG A 333 -17.55 -21.89 -12.23
CA ARG A 333 -18.62 -21.87 -11.22
C ARG A 333 -18.06 -21.36 -9.88
N PRO A 334 -18.88 -20.75 -9.01
CA PRO A 334 -18.40 -20.28 -7.72
C PRO A 334 -18.05 -21.46 -6.82
N LEU A 335 -17.02 -21.32 -6.00
CA LEU A 335 -16.65 -22.29 -4.98
C LEU A 335 -16.80 -21.61 -3.61
N LEU A 336 -17.59 -22.22 -2.73
CA LEU A 336 -17.75 -21.81 -1.33
C LEU A 336 -17.48 -23.03 -0.46
N GLU A 337 -16.44 -22.94 0.34
CA GLU A 337 -15.96 -24.01 1.21
C GLU A 337 -16.11 -23.57 2.67
N ARG A 338 -16.71 -24.44 3.49
CA ARG A 338 -16.91 -24.20 4.93
C ARG A 338 -16.01 -25.11 5.74
N TYR A 339 -15.38 -24.56 6.77
CA TYR A 339 -14.53 -25.28 7.71
C TYR A 339 -14.99 -25.00 9.14
N ASN A 340 -15.28 -26.08 9.87
CA ASN A 340 -15.81 -26.02 11.24
C ASN A 340 -14.79 -26.52 12.29
N GLY A 341 -13.50 -26.37 12.03
CA GLY A 341 -12.44 -26.86 12.93
C GLY A 341 -12.09 -28.34 12.80
N SER A 342 -12.69 -29.07 11.83
CA SER A 342 -12.37 -30.46 11.51
C SER A 342 -11.04 -30.60 10.74
N ASN A 343 -10.83 -31.69 9.98
CA ASN A 343 -9.63 -31.88 9.13
C ASN A 343 -9.87 -31.54 7.65
N ALA A 344 -11.09 -31.11 7.29
CA ALA A 344 -11.46 -30.84 5.91
C ALA A 344 -12.38 -29.63 5.79
N PHE A 345 -12.14 -28.84 4.74
CA PHE A 345 -13.18 -28.00 4.17
C PHE A 345 -14.24 -28.87 3.50
N ILE A 346 -15.48 -28.44 3.61
CA ILE A 346 -16.62 -29.08 2.98
C ILE A 346 -17.28 -28.04 2.08
N LYS A 347 -17.47 -28.41 0.81
CA LYS A 347 -18.22 -27.60 -0.13
C LYS A 347 -19.62 -27.30 0.42
N ALA A 348 -19.96 -26.03 0.54
CA ALA A 348 -21.32 -25.62 0.85
C ALA A 348 -22.24 -25.86 -0.34
N SER A 349 -23.56 -25.93 -0.09
CA SER A 349 -24.53 -25.92 -1.17
C SER A 349 -24.28 -24.71 -2.07
N ASP A 350 -24.14 -24.95 -3.37
CA ASP A 350 -23.92 -23.88 -4.34
C ASP A 350 -25.03 -22.83 -4.16
N PRO A 351 -24.69 -21.52 -4.08
CA PRO A 351 -25.71 -20.49 -4.01
C PRO A 351 -26.56 -20.58 -5.28
N LEU A 352 -27.83 -20.18 -5.17
CA LEU A 352 -28.72 -20.13 -6.33
C LEU A 352 -28.03 -19.36 -7.46
N THR A 353 -27.83 -20.02 -8.60
CA THR A 353 -27.28 -19.40 -9.81
C THR A 353 -28.11 -18.17 -10.17
N VAL A 354 -27.44 -17.02 -10.33
CA VAL A 354 -28.07 -15.82 -10.89
C VAL A 354 -28.65 -16.19 -12.27
N THR A 355 -29.94 -15.94 -12.46
CA THR A 355 -30.63 -16.24 -13.72
C THR A 355 -29.91 -15.55 -14.88
N GLY A 356 -29.52 -16.33 -15.90
CA GLY A 356 -28.79 -15.83 -17.07
C GLY A 356 -27.26 -15.76 -16.90
N SER A 357 -26.72 -16.12 -15.74
CA SER A 357 -25.27 -16.25 -15.54
C SER A 357 -24.73 -17.48 -16.27
N VAL A 358 -23.67 -17.30 -17.05
CA VAL A 358 -22.93 -18.36 -17.74
C VAL A 358 -21.55 -18.62 -17.15
N GLU A 359 -21.06 -17.72 -16.29
CA GLU A 359 -19.78 -17.85 -15.59
C GLU A 359 -19.89 -17.10 -14.26
N THR A 360 -19.38 -17.66 -13.16
CA THR A 360 -19.35 -16.93 -11.87
C THR A 360 -18.08 -17.27 -11.12
N ARG A 361 -17.43 -16.23 -10.59
CA ARG A 361 -16.20 -16.36 -9.82
C ARG A 361 -16.22 -15.45 -8.60
N LEU A 362 -15.79 -16.00 -7.45
CA LEU A 362 -15.69 -15.28 -6.19
C LEU A 362 -14.23 -15.02 -5.83
N PHE A 363 -13.98 -13.86 -5.21
CA PHE A 363 -12.64 -13.36 -4.90
C PHE A 363 -12.47 -12.93 -3.46
N GLY A 364 -13.53 -12.39 -2.83
CA GLY A 364 -13.49 -11.92 -1.46
C GLY A 364 -14.55 -12.58 -0.60
N VAL A 365 -14.22 -12.82 0.68
CA VAL A 365 -15.17 -13.27 1.70
C VAL A 365 -14.89 -12.57 3.02
N SER A 366 -15.94 -12.22 3.75
CA SER A 366 -15.86 -11.66 5.10
C SER A 366 -16.90 -12.32 5.98
N VAL A 367 -16.44 -12.96 7.07
CA VAL A 367 -17.29 -13.58 8.08
C VAL A 367 -17.41 -12.61 9.25
N LEU A 368 -18.62 -12.16 9.53
CA LEU A 368 -18.93 -11.36 10.71
C LEU A 368 -19.19 -12.27 11.92
N SER A 369 -19.87 -13.39 11.69
CA SER A 369 -20.13 -14.45 12.66
C SER A 369 -20.55 -15.74 11.96
N SER A 370 -20.75 -16.82 12.71
CA SER A 370 -21.20 -18.12 12.18
C SER A 370 -22.53 -18.08 11.40
N ASN A 371 -23.30 -16.99 11.52
CA ASN A 371 -24.58 -16.82 10.81
C ASN A 371 -24.65 -15.57 9.92
N ASP A 372 -23.54 -14.86 9.73
CA ASP A 372 -23.52 -13.67 8.89
C ASP A 372 -22.17 -13.57 8.18
N ALA A 373 -22.20 -13.79 6.87
CA ALA A 373 -21.02 -13.70 6.02
C ALA A 373 -21.37 -13.16 4.64
N TRP A 374 -20.40 -12.49 4.03
CA TRP A 374 -20.53 -11.90 2.70
C TRP A 374 -19.44 -12.43 1.78
N ALA A 375 -19.82 -12.70 0.53
CA ALA A 375 -18.89 -13.09 -0.52
C ALA A 375 -19.11 -12.24 -1.76
N VAL A 376 -18.03 -11.86 -2.44
CA VAL A 376 -18.08 -10.97 -3.59
C VAL A 376 -17.24 -11.48 -4.75
N GLY A 377 -17.59 -11.00 -5.94
CA GLY A 377 -16.89 -11.38 -7.16
C GLY A 377 -17.50 -10.73 -8.39
N TRP A 378 -17.67 -11.56 -9.42
CA TRP A 378 -18.35 -11.17 -10.64
C TRP A 378 -18.97 -12.38 -11.32
N TYR A 379 -19.95 -12.12 -12.19
CA TYR A 379 -20.50 -13.10 -13.11
C TYR A 379 -20.51 -12.58 -14.54
N LYS A 380 -20.68 -13.47 -15.51
CA LYS A 380 -20.98 -13.10 -16.90
C LYS A 380 -22.40 -13.48 -17.27
N ASP A 381 -23.09 -12.60 -17.98
CA ASP A 381 -24.38 -12.89 -18.60
C ASP A 381 -24.20 -13.70 -19.90
N SER A 382 -25.32 -14.11 -20.51
CA SER A 382 -25.33 -14.82 -21.80
C SER A 382 -24.78 -13.99 -22.97
N SER A 383 -24.68 -12.68 -22.82
CA SER A 383 -24.09 -11.76 -23.78
C SER A 383 -22.58 -11.56 -23.53
N ASN A 384 -22.00 -12.30 -22.59
CA ASN A 384 -20.60 -12.22 -22.16
C ASN A 384 -20.22 -10.87 -21.53
N ASN A 385 -21.19 -10.09 -21.07
CA ASN A 385 -20.98 -8.92 -20.23
C ASN A 385 -20.69 -9.36 -18.81
N ARG A 386 -19.79 -8.67 -18.13
CA ARG A 386 -19.44 -8.95 -16.75
C ARG A 386 -20.21 -8.02 -15.83
N HIS A 387 -20.61 -8.55 -14.68
CA HIS A 387 -21.38 -7.85 -13.66
C HIS A 387 -20.78 -8.14 -12.28
N PRO A 388 -20.74 -7.16 -11.36
CA PRO A 388 -20.36 -7.42 -9.99
C PRO A 388 -21.41 -8.34 -9.34
N ILE A 389 -20.95 -9.20 -8.43
CA ILE A 389 -21.84 -10.11 -7.69
C ILE A 389 -21.56 -10.05 -6.21
N THR A 390 -22.61 -10.11 -5.41
CA THR A 390 -22.55 -10.22 -3.96
C THR A 390 -23.48 -11.34 -3.48
N TYR A 391 -23.01 -12.12 -2.52
CA TYR A 391 -23.78 -13.14 -1.82
C TYR A 391 -23.75 -12.88 -0.32
N HIS A 392 -24.88 -13.13 0.34
CA HIS A 392 -25.04 -13.04 1.79
C HIS A 392 -25.43 -14.39 2.38
N TYR A 393 -24.77 -14.78 3.46
CA TYR A 393 -25.08 -15.95 4.25
C TYR A 393 -25.90 -15.54 5.47
N ASP A 394 -27.09 -16.13 5.62
CA ASP A 394 -28.02 -15.85 6.72
C ASP A 394 -27.93 -16.86 7.89
N GLY A 395 -26.88 -17.68 7.91
CA GLY A 395 -26.72 -18.79 8.85
C GLY A 395 -27.31 -20.11 8.37
N THR A 396 -28.04 -20.10 7.27
CA THR A 396 -28.58 -21.31 6.65
C THR A 396 -28.15 -21.42 5.20
N ASN A 397 -28.37 -20.38 4.39
CA ASN A 397 -28.15 -20.40 2.95
C ASN A 397 -27.40 -19.15 2.48
N TRP A 398 -26.62 -19.34 1.41
CA TRP A 398 -26.07 -18.22 0.64
C TRP A 398 -27.12 -17.75 -0.37
N THR A 399 -27.42 -16.45 -0.36
CA THR A 399 -28.39 -15.81 -1.25
C THR A 399 -27.74 -14.66 -2.02
N TYR A 400 -28.06 -14.54 -3.31
CA TYR A 400 -27.59 -13.43 -4.13
C TYR A 400 -28.26 -12.13 -3.67
N GLN A 401 -27.47 -11.07 -3.56
CA GLN A 401 -27.95 -9.72 -3.27
C GLN A 401 -27.79 -8.83 -4.51
N THR A 402 -28.84 -8.09 -4.85
CA THR A 402 -28.82 -7.22 -6.03
C THR A 402 -27.71 -6.20 -5.90
N THR A 403 -26.86 -6.13 -6.91
CA THR A 403 -25.71 -5.22 -6.94
C THR A 403 -25.91 -4.20 -8.07
N PRO A 404 -25.83 -2.89 -7.81
CA PRO A 404 -25.96 -1.88 -8.85
C PRO A 404 -24.77 -1.91 -9.81
N GLU A 405 -24.99 -1.48 -11.05
CA GLU A 405 -23.91 -1.26 -12.01
C GLU A 405 -23.26 0.11 -11.82
N PRO A 406 -21.92 0.22 -11.87
CA PRO A 406 -21.26 1.52 -11.86
C PRO A 406 -21.66 2.34 -13.10
N SER A 407 -22.05 3.60 -12.87
CA SER A 407 -22.46 4.51 -13.94
C SER A 407 -21.35 4.69 -14.96
N GLY A 408 -21.68 4.63 -16.25
CA GLY A 408 -20.73 4.78 -17.35
C GLY A 408 -19.84 3.57 -17.62
N SER A 409 -19.89 2.51 -16.79
CA SER A 409 -19.18 1.26 -17.06
C SER A 409 -19.54 0.71 -18.44
N ILE A 410 -18.52 0.48 -19.26
CA ILE A 410 -18.69 -0.11 -20.60
C ILE A 410 -18.29 -1.59 -20.58
N VAL A 411 -17.36 -2.00 -19.71
CA VAL A 411 -16.90 -3.40 -19.64
C VAL A 411 -16.27 -3.77 -18.29
N LEU A 412 -16.46 -5.03 -17.89
CA LEU A 412 -15.66 -5.75 -16.89
C LEU A 412 -15.72 -5.34 -15.39
N PRO A 413 -16.83 -4.81 -14.83
CA PRO A 413 -16.92 -4.55 -13.40
C PRO A 413 -16.72 -5.82 -12.56
N GLN A 414 -15.97 -5.68 -11.47
CA GLN A 414 -15.66 -6.77 -10.54
C GLN A 414 -15.46 -6.26 -9.13
N LEU A 415 -15.83 -7.09 -8.16
CA LEU A 415 -15.45 -6.95 -6.77
C LEU A 415 -14.39 -7.99 -6.42
N LEU A 416 -13.34 -7.58 -5.72
CA LEU A 416 -12.17 -8.39 -5.39
C LEU A 416 -12.03 -8.64 -3.89
N ALA A 417 -12.48 -7.71 -3.05
CA ALA A 417 -12.47 -7.86 -1.60
C ALA A 417 -13.72 -7.27 -0.96
N VAL A 418 -14.04 -7.76 0.23
CA VAL A 418 -15.20 -7.35 1.04
C VAL A 418 -14.83 -7.36 2.52
N LYS A 419 -15.35 -6.39 3.27
CA LYS A 419 -15.26 -6.33 4.73
C LYS A 419 -16.64 -6.03 5.30
N ALA A 420 -17.16 -6.96 6.11
CA ALA A 420 -18.34 -6.75 6.93
C ALA A 420 -17.91 -6.14 8.26
N ILE A 421 -18.43 -4.94 8.57
CA ILE A 421 -18.22 -4.25 9.85
C ILE A 421 -19.42 -4.54 10.77
N ALA A 422 -20.61 -4.60 10.18
CA ALA A 422 -21.86 -5.04 10.80
C ALA A 422 -22.78 -5.60 9.70
N SER A 423 -23.87 -6.29 10.08
CA SER A 423 -24.86 -6.84 9.12
C SER A 423 -25.46 -5.79 8.18
N ASN A 424 -25.44 -4.52 8.59
CA ASN A 424 -25.93 -3.36 7.85
C ASN A 424 -24.82 -2.39 7.45
N ASN A 425 -23.56 -2.80 7.54
CA ASN A 425 -22.42 -1.98 7.15
C ASN A 425 -21.34 -2.87 6.56
N VAL A 426 -21.40 -3.07 5.24
CA VAL A 426 -20.48 -3.93 4.51
C VAL A 426 -19.91 -3.14 3.34
N TRP A 427 -18.61 -3.22 3.16
CA TRP A 427 -17.90 -2.51 2.10
C TRP A 427 -17.22 -3.51 1.18
N ALA A 428 -17.36 -3.30 -0.14
CA ALA A 428 -16.70 -4.09 -1.16
C ALA A 428 -15.92 -3.20 -2.11
N VAL A 429 -14.78 -3.69 -2.59
CA VAL A 429 -13.90 -2.95 -3.48
C VAL A 429 -13.44 -3.78 -4.66
N GLY A 430 -13.09 -3.12 -5.75
CA GLY A 430 -12.56 -3.77 -6.94
C GLY A 430 -12.23 -2.76 -8.04
N SER A 431 -12.64 -3.08 -9.27
CA SER A 431 -12.44 -2.21 -10.42
C SER A 431 -13.48 -2.41 -11.52
N PHE A 432 -13.57 -1.44 -12.41
CA PHE A 432 -14.35 -1.50 -13.64
C PHE A 432 -13.66 -0.71 -14.76
N ALA A 433 -14.12 -0.76 -16.01
CA ALA A 433 -13.53 0.02 -17.09
C ALA A 433 -14.59 0.81 -17.90
N TYR A 434 -14.27 2.07 -18.19
CA TYR A 434 -15.07 2.93 -19.08
C TYR A 434 -14.79 2.66 -20.56
N SER A 435 -13.78 1.86 -20.90
CA SER A 435 -13.48 1.52 -22.29
C SER A 435 -12.87 0.12 -22.38
N ALA A 436 -12.89 -0.46 -23.58
CA ALA A 436 -12.18 -1.70 -23.86
C ALA A 436 -10.65 -1.49 -24.00
N THR A 437 -10.14 -0.27 -23.84
CA THR A 437 -8.72 0.03 -23.95
C THR A 437 -7.97 -0.50 -22.72
N PRO A 438 -6.95 -1.36 -22.90
CA PRO A 438 -6.15 -1.86 -21.78
C PRO A 438 -5.53 -0.72 -20.96
N GLY A 439 -5.59 -0.82 -19.63
CA GLY A 439 -4.98 0.15 -18.71
C GLY A 439 -5.88 1.31 -18.28
N GLN A 440 -7.18 1.31 -18.66
CA GLN A 440 -8.17 2.29 -18.20
C GLN A 440 -9.20 1.66 -17.24
N SER A 441 -8.71 0.98 -16.18
CA SER A 441 -9.57 0.50 -15.12
C SER A 441 -9.71 1.56 -14.03
N GLU A 442 -10.88 1.70 -13.43
CA GLU A 442 -11.16 2.65 -12.37
C GLU A 442 -11.48 1.92 -11.07
N PRO A 443 -11.14 2.49 -9.91
CA PRO A 443 -11.47 1.88 -8.65
C PRO A 443 -12.99 1.82 -8.43
N LEU A 444 -13.46 0.67 -7.98
CA LEU A 444 -14.86 0.46 -7.61
C LEU A 444 -14.95 0.36 -6.08
N VAL A 445 -15.85 1.12 -5.47
CA VAL A 445 -16.22 1.01 -4.06
C VAL A 445 -17.74 0.87 -3.98
N MET A 446 -18.21 -0.09 -3.19
CA MET A 446 -19.62 -0.33 -2.94
C MET A 446 -19.89 -0.44 -1.45
N HIS A 447 -21.05 0.06 -1.02
CA HIS A 447 -21.50 0.05 0.36
C HIS A 447 -22.89 -0.57 0.50
N TRP A 448 -23.03 -1.48 1.45
CA TRP A 448 -24.28 -2.06 1.90
C TRP A 448 -24.75 -1.38 3.17
N ASP A 449 -25.96 -0.84 3.14
CA ASP A 449 -26.56 -0.08 4.24
C ASP A 449 -27.51 -0.92 5.13
N GLY A 450 -27.59 -2.23 4.90
CA GLY A 450 -28.59 -3.11 5.54
C GLY A 450 -29.79 -3.45 4.67
N SER A 451 -29.95 -2.76 3.55
CA SER A 451 -31.10 -2.94 2.65
C SER A 451 -30.70 -3.05 1.18
N SER A 452 -29.70 -2.29 0.74
CA SER A 452 -29.25 -2.28 -0.64
C SER A 452 -27.77 -1.95 -0.77
N TRP A 453 -27.17 -2.43 -1.85
CA TRP A 453 -25.83 -1.99 -2.27
C TRP A 453 -25.95 -0.68 -3.04
N THR A 454 -25.03 0.24 -2.77
CA THR A 454 -24.84 1.48 -3.53
C THR A 454 -23.38 1.58 -3.99
N VAL A 455 -23.17 2.23 -5.14
CA VAL A 455 -21.82 2.60 -5.59
C VAL A 455 -21.43 3.87 -4.85
N ASP A 456 -20.34 3.82 -4.10
CA ASP A 456 -19.86 4.97 -3.34
C ASP A 456 -18.80 5.75 -4.14
N THR A 457 -18.66 7.04 -3.84
CA THR A 457 -17.73 7.94 -4.54
C THR A 457 -16.37 7.91 -3.85
N ALA A 458 -15.41 7.22 -4.47
CA ALA A 458 -14.00 7.33 -4.12
C ALA A 458 -13.29 8.35 -5.04
N PRO A 459 -12.23 9.05 -4.55
CA PRO A 459 -11.37 9.85 -5.42
C PRO A 459 -10.86 9.02 -6.59
N ALA A 460 -11.14 9.48 -7.81
CA ALA A 460 -10.58 8.86 -9.01
C ALA A 460 -9.08 9.20 -9.08
N PRO A 461 -8.18 8.21 -9.06
CA PRO A 461 -6.76 8.48 -9.20
C PRO A 461 -6.50 9.05 -10.59
N LEU A 462 -5.63 10.06 -10.69
CA LEU A 462 -5.32 10.76 -11.93
C LEU A 462 -4.90 9.84 -13.10
N LEU A 463 -4.48 8.60 -12.82
CA LEU A 463 -3.91 7.67 -13.78
C LEU A 463 -4.66 6.35 -13.88
N HIS A 464 -5.88 6.29 -13.35
CA HIS A 464 -6.72 5.10 -13.28
C HIS A 464 -6.08 3.98 -12.42
N GLY A 465 -6.88 3.06 -11.91
CA GLY A 465 -6.41 2.01 -11.01
C GLY A 465 -7.46 0.97 -10.63
N GLY A 466 -7.24 0.34 -9.48
CA GLY A 466 -8.17 -0.63 -8.93
C GLY A 466 -7.74 -1.10 -7.55
N PHE A 467 -8.71 -1.57 -6.77
CA PHE A 467 -8.49 -2.09 -5.42
C PHE A 467 -8.49 -3.61 -5.38
N PHE A 468 -7.64 -4.17 -4.52
CA PHE A 468 -7.48 -5.61 -4.30
C PHE A 468 -7.85 -6.04 -2.89
N ALA A 469 -7.72 -5.15 -1.90
CA ALA A 469 -8.06 -5.46 -0.52
C ALA A 469 -8.73 -4.27 0.18
N ILE A 470 -9.55 -4.59 1.18
CA ILE A 470 -10.22 -3.64 2.06
C ILE A 470 -10.21 -4.20 3.48
N ASP A 471 -9.97 -3.34 4.45
CA ASP A 471 -10.11 -3.67 5.86
C ASP A 471 -10.56 -2.45 6.67
N ALA A 472 -11.10 -2.70 7.85
CA ALA A 472 -11.72 -1.67 8.68
C ALA A 472 -11.39 -1.87 10.15
N ALA A 473 -10.94 -0.79 10.78
CA ALA A 473 -10.82 -0.66 12.23
C ALA A 473 -12.15 -0.28 12.89
N SER A 474 -12.98 0.49 12.19
CA SER A 474 -14.30 0.92 12.65
C SER A 474 -15.17 1.32 11.46
N ALA A 475 -16.45 1.61 11.71
CA ALA A 475 -17.35 2.17 10.70
C ALA A 475 -16.89 3.52 10.12
N GLY A 476 -16.07 4.27 10.87
CA GLY A 476 -15.49 5.55 10.44
C GLY A 476 -14.02 5.47 10.05
N THR A 477 -13.44 4.27 9.99
CA THR A 477 -12.01 4.08 9.70
C THR A 477 -11.84 2.83 8.86
N ILE A 478 -11.85 3.02 7.55
CA ILE A 478 -11.77 1.95 6.56
C ILE A 478 -10.64 2.29 5.60
N TYR A 479 -9.84 1.30 5.23
CA TYR A 479 -8.80 1.46 4.24
C TYR A 479 -8.98 0.47 3.11
N ALA A 480 -8.78 0.93 1.88
CA ALA A 480 -8.72 0.08 0.70
C ALA A 480 -7.40 0.28 -0.01
N THR A 481 -6.88 -0.80 -0.59
CA THR A 481 -5.58 -0.78 -1.25
C THR A 481 -5.54 -1.53 -2.57
N GLY A 482 -4.63 -1.12 -3.45
CA GLY A 482 -4.43 -1.73 -4.75
C GLY A 482 -3.33 -1.03 -5.53
N LEU A 483 -3.63 -0.67 -6.78
CA LEU A 483 -2.68 0.00 -7.67
C LEU A 483 -3.29 1.15 -8.46
N THR A 484 -2.43 2.04 -8.93
CA THR A 484 -2.73 3.08 -9.93
C THR A 484 -1.57 3.19 -10.93
N GLY A 485 -1.82 3.74 -12.12
CA GLY A 485 -0.74 4.11 -13.05
C GLY A 485 0.25 5.13 -12.44
N SER A 486 1.41 5.34 -13.09
CA SER A 486 2.41 6.34 -12.70
C SER A 486 2.79 7.26 -13.86
N VAL A 487 2.92 8.57 -13.63
CA VAL A 487 3.37 9.53 -14.65
C VAL A 487 4.83 9.22 -14.99
N GLY A 488 5.16 9.14 -16.28
CA GLY A 488 6.55 8.97 -16.73
C GLY A 488 7.17 7.59 -16.42
N SER A 489 6.37 6.61 -15.99
CA SER A 489 6.80 5.24 -15.72
C SER A 489 5.83 4.23 -16.33
N SER A 490 6.36 3.11 -16.82
CA SER A 490 5.55 1.96 -17.26
C SER A 490 5.10 1.07 -16.10
N TYR A 491 5.52 1.36 -14.87
CA TYR A 491 5.21 0.57 -13.69
C TYR A 491 4.08 1.22 -12.87
N PRO A 492 3.10 0.43 -12.39
CA PRO A 492 2.09 0.93 -11.47
C PRO A 492 2.72 1.27 -10.10
N ARG A 493 2.01 2.07 -9.32
CA ARG A 493 2.34 2.40 -7.93
C ARG A 493 1.22 1.92 -6.99
N PRO A 494 1.51 1.74 -5.68
CA PRO A 494 0.48 1.42 -4.71
C PRO A 494 -0.57 2.52 -4.64
N LEU A 495 -1.82 2.11 -4.49
CA LEU A 495 -2.93 3.01 -4.19
C LEU A 495 -3.46 2.65 -2.81
N VAL A 496 -3.62 3.64 -1.94
CA VAL A 496 -4.30 3.49 -0.65
C VAL A 496 -5.32 4.61 -0.53
N ILE A 497 -6.54 4.28 -0.13
CA ILE A 497 -7.57 5.26 0.24
C ILE A 497 -8.09 4.98 1.64
N ARG A 498 -8.53 6.02 2.34
CA ARG A 498 -9.12 5.98 3.68
C ARG A 498 -10.52 6.58 3.66
N TYR A 499 -11.46 5.89 4.27
CA TYR A 499 -12.77 6.43 4.64
C TYR A 499 -12.73 6.92 6.08
N ASN A 500 -13.19 8.15 6.31
CA ASN A 500 -13.22 8.81 7.62
C ASN A 500 -14.61 8.82 8.28
N GLY A 501 -15.56 8.01 7.78
CA GLY A 501 -16.96 8.05 8.21
C GLY A 501 -17.87 8.95 7.37
N THR A 502 -17.29 9.77 6.47
CA THR A 502 -18.07 10.66 5.60
C THR A 502 -17.60 10.63 4.15
N SER A 503 -16.29 10.51 3.91
CA SER A 503 -15.72 10.56 2.56
C SER A 503 -14.43 9.74 2.47
N TRP A 504 -14.12 9.31 1.26
CA TRP A 504 -12.85 8.70 0.92
C TRP A 504 -11.79 9.75 0.57
N ALA A 505 -10.55 9.53 1.01
CA ALA A 505 -9.38 10.34 0.67
C ALA A 505 -8.19 9.45 0.30
N GLU A 506 -7.37 9.88 -0.67
CA GLU A 506 -6.12 9.18 -1.01
C GLU A 506 -5.07 9.36 0.08
N VAL A 507 -4.51 8.24 0.52
CA VAL A 507 -3.40 8.16 1.46
C VAL A 507 -2.14 7.93 0.63
N SER A 508 -1.28 8.93 0.55
CA SER A 508 -0.05 8.79 -0.24
C SER A 508 0.98 7.96 0.50
N VAL A 509 1.56 7.03 -0.24
CA VAL A 509 2.61 6.11 0.20
C VAL A 509 3.90 6.54 -0.53
N PRO A 510 5.08 6.58 0.13
CA PRO A 510 6.33 7.01 -0.50
C PRO A 510 6.55 6.39 -1.91
N THR A 511 6.94 7.12 -2.95
CA THR A 511 6.93 6.59 -4.35
C THR A 511 8.15 5.73 -4.73
N ASN A 512 8.99 5.34 -3.77
CA ASN A 512 10.07 4.37 -4.00
C ASN A 512 9.55 2.94 -4.31
N PHE A 513 8.24 2.76 -4.37
CA PHE A 513 7.57 1.49 -4.64
C PHE A 513 7.10 1.40 -6.10
N SER A 514 7.81 0.61 -6.93
CA SER A 514 7.23 0.08 -8.18
C SER A 514 6.35 -1.14 -7.85
N GLU A 515 5.28 -0.92 -7.09
CA GLU A 515 4.56 -1.99 -6.39
C GLU A 515 3.05 -1.87 -6.52
N ARG A 516 2.37 -2.97 -6.22
CA ARG A 516 0.94 -3.01 -5.91
C ARG A 516 0.80 -3.55 -4.49
N PHE A 517 -0.18 -3.05 -3.75
CA PHE A 517 -0.57 -3.70 -2.50
C PHE A 517 -1.69 -4.69 -2.77
N ASN A 518 -1.43 -5.96 -2.45
CA ASN A 518 -2.39 -7.05 -2.59
C ASN A 518 -3.28 -7.19 -1.35
N GLY A 519 -2.79 -6.79 -0.17
CA GLY A 519 -3.48 -6.95 1.11
C GLY A 519 -3.35 -5.74 2.01
N ILE A 520 -4.34 -5.54 2.89
CA ILE A 520 -4.33 -4.52 3.94
C ILE A 520 -4.91 -5.11 5.23
N ALA A 521 -4.36 -4.71 6.37
CA ALA A 521 -4.83 -5.03 7.72
C ALA A 521 -4.79 -3.77 8.58
N VAL A 522 -5.87 -3.48 9.30
CA VAL A 522 -6.05 -2.24 10.06
C VAL A 522 -6.39 -2.61 11.49
N THR A 523 -5.40 -2.52 12.37
CA THR A 523 -5.62 -2.74 13.80
C THR A 523 -6.18 -1.48 14.44
N GLY A 524 -7.14 -1.63 15.36
CA GLY A 524 -7.52 -0.60 16.34
C GLY A 524 -8.24 0.66 15.79
N SER A 525 -9.22 1.17 16.55
CA SER A 525 -10.04 2.32 16.15
C SER A 525 -9.50 3.67 16.65
N THR A 526 -8.24 3.74 17.10
CA THR A 526 -7.66 4.94 17.70
C THR A 526 -6.61 5.58 16.81
N ALA A 527 -6.50 6.91 16.88
CA ALA A 527 -5.48 7.65 16.16
C ALA A 527 -4.09 7.20 16.61
N GLY A 528 -3.25 6.82 15.65
CA GLY A 528 -1.90 6.27 15.86
C GLY A 528 -1.82 4.75 15.77
N ASP A 529 -2.94 4.02 15.68
CA ASP A 529 -2.90 2.56 15.53
C ASP A 529 -2.23 2.15 14.21
N ALA A 530 -1.61 0.97 14.16
CA ALA A 530 -0.88 0.54 12.98
C ALA A 530 -1.82 0.05 11.86
N ILE A 531 -1.52 0.48 10.64
CA ILE A 531 -2.08 -0.07 9.40
C ILE A 531 -0.97 -0.83 8.72
N TRP A 532 -1.27 -1.97 8.14
CA TRP A 532 -0.31 -2.79 7.44
C TRP A 532 -0.78 -3.07 6.04
N ALA A 533 0.09 -2.85 5.05
CA ALA A 533 -0.16 -3.23 3.67
C ALA A 533 0.92 -4.19 3.20
N VAL A 534 0.54 -5.16 2.36
CA VAL A 534 1.48 -6.11 1.78
C VAL A 534 1.34 -6.21 0.28
N GLY A 535 2.44 -6.54 -0.39
CA GLY A 535 2.49 -6.54 -1.84
C GLY A 535 3.62 -7.36 -2.44
N GLY A 536 3.90 -7.06 -3.70
CA GLY A 536 5.00 -7.66 -4.44
C GLY A 536 5.39 -6.80 -5.64
N LYS A 537 6.67 -6.89 -6.03
CA LYS A 537 7.21 -6.18 -7.19
C LYS A 537 7.12 -7.03 -8.46
N ILE A 538 6.94 -6.38 -9.61
CA ILE A 538 6.94 -7.01 -10.93
C ILE A 538 8.37 -7.19 -11.49
N SER A 539 9.37 -6.44 -11.00
CA SER A 539 10.76 -6.52 -11.49
C SER A 539 11.85 -6.09 -10.48
N SER A 540 12.65 -7.05 -9.99
CA SER A 540 13.94 -6.93 -9.26
C SER A 540 13.97 -7.35 -7.77
N SER A 541 15.15 -7.77 -7.32
CA SER A 541 15.42 -8.87 -6.37
C SER A 541 15.70 -8.49 -4.89
N THR A 542 15.24 -7.33 -4.42
CA THR A 542 15.39 -6.94 -3.00
C THR A 542 14.14 -6.17 -2.59
N TYR A 543 13.30 -6.78 -1.73
CA TYR A 543 11.91 -6.36 -1.55
C TYR A 543 11.64 -5.79 -0.17
N ASN A 544 10.85 -4.71 -0.17
CA ASN A 544 9.93 -4.39 0.90
C ASN A 544 8.60 -5.07 0.51
N LEU A 545 8.12 -6.01 1.33
CA LEU A 545 6.85 -6.70 1.07
C LEU A 545 5.75 -6.20 1.99
N ILE A 546 6.13 -5.40 2.97
CA ILE A 546 5.30 -5.04 4.10
C ILE A 546 5.56 -3.57 4.41
N GLU A 547 4.49 -2.81 4.48
CA GLU A 547 4.49 -1.39 4.77
C GLU A 547 3.59 -1.15 5.98
N GLN A 548 4.00 -0.25 6.86
CA GLN A 548 3.30 0.11 8.08
C GLN A 548 2.91 1.59 8.04
N GLY A 549 1.61 1.84 7.98
CA GLY A 549 0.96 3.13 8.15
C GLY A 549 0.52 3.39 9.59
N SER A 550 0.01 4.60 9.86
CA SER A 550 -0.71 4.93 11.09
C SER A 550 -2.15 5.36 10.79
N VAL A 551 -3.11 4.85 11.56
CA VAL A 551 -4.49 5.29 11.62
C VAL A 551 -4.50 6.75 12.08
N ARG A 552 -5.38 7.56 11.50
CA ARG A 552 -5.52 8.97 11.84
C ARG A 552 -6.92 9.34 12.23
#